data_AF-X0RIR2-F1
#
_entry.id   AF-X0RIR2-F1
#
_cell.length_a   1.000
_cell.length_b   1.000
_cell.length_c   1.000
_cell.angle_alpha   90.00
_cell.angle_beta   90.00
_cell.angle_gamma   90.00
#
_symmetry.space_group_name_H-M   'P 1'
#
loop_
_entity.id
_entity.type
_entity.pdbx_description
1 polymer ?
#
loop_
_entity_poly.entity_id
_entity_poly.type
_entity_poly.pdbx_seq_one_letter_code
_entity_poly.pdbx_strand_id
1 'polypeptide(L)'
;MAEHSFSVSFIAFVMSQIEPDVDALKLIAMSLVHDLPEAKTGDLNYVQKKYVTADENKAVRDITRNLPFGTKLADLIEEFNACRSIESKLAHDADQLALILDLKSLSDIGFDPPKKWLPFALRRLQTKTGRTLADSIMRTEWDAWWLENYIDSPNKKE
;
A
#
# COMPACT_ATOMS: atom_id res chain seq x y z
N MET A 1 -7.97 1.25 7.17
CA MET A 1 -8.52 1.97 6.00
C MET A 1 -7.88 3.32 5.78
N ALA A 2 -8.30 4.40 6.45
CA ALA A 2 -7.71 5.72 6.15
C ALA A 2 -6.19 5.81 6.40
N GLU A 3 -5.70 5.21 7.49
CA GLU A 3 -4.26 5.11 7.79
C GLU A 3 -3.52 4.29 6.72
N HIS A 4 -4.05 3.13 6.36
CA HIS A 4 -3.52 2.30 5.27
C HIS A 4 -3.46 3.08 3.95
N SER A 5 -4.57 3.66 3.50
CA SER A 5 -4.60 4.42 2.24
C SER A 5 -3.65 5.62 2.26
N PHE A 6 -3.44 6.26 3.42
CA PHE A 6 -2.42 7.29 3.58
C PHE A 6 -1.00 6.72 3.39
N SER A 7 -0.65 5.62 4.06
CA SER A 7 0.64 4.95 3.91
C SER A 7 0.88 4.51 2.46
N VAL A 8 -0.11 3.90 1.82
CA VAL A 8 -0.04 3.50 0.40
C VAL A 8 0.20 4.71 -0.50
N SER A 9 -0.51 5.82 -0.28
CA SER A 9 -0.33 7.06 -1.06
C SER A 9 1.06 7.67 -0.86
N PHE A 10 1.61 7.61 0.36
CA PHE A 10 2.94 8.11 0.65
C PHE A 10 4.03 7.24 0.01
N ILE A 11 3.88 5.91 0.06
CA ILE A 11 4.78 4.98 -0.64
C ILE A 11 4.71 5.23 -2.16
N ALA A 12 3.51 5.41 -2.72
CA ALA A 12 3.31 5.73 -4.12
C ALA A 12 3.99 7.04 -4.51
N PHE A 13 3.94 8.06 -3.64
CA PHE A 13 4.72 9.29 -3.81
C PHE A 13 6.23 8.99 -3.86
N VAL A 14 6.78 8.22 -2.92
CA VAL A 14 8.20 7.84 -2.93
C VAL A 14 8.57 7.09 -4.23
N MET A 15 7.74 6.14 -4.66
CA MET A 15 7.96 5.38 -5.89
C MET A 15 7.96 6.30 -7.13
N SER A 16 7.09 7.32 -7.16
CA SER A 16 7.06 8.31 -8.25
C SER A 16 8.35 9.15 -8.35
N GLN A 17 9.10 9.29 -7.26
CA GLN A 17 10.41 9.97 -7.27
C GLN A 17 11.54 9.04 -7.77
N ILE A 18 11.32 7.73 -7.75
CA ILE A 18 12.28 6.71 -8.21
C ILE A 18 12.05 6.37 -9.69
N GLU A 19 10.80 6.40 -10.15
CA GLU A 19 10.39 6.09 -11.51
C GLU A 19 10.06 7.40 -12.27
N PRO A 20 11.00 7.98 -13.03
CA PRO A 20 10.82 9.32 -13.62
C PRO A 20 9.76 9.38 -14.75
N ASP A 21 9.39 8.25 -15.34
CA ASP A 21 8.51 8.18 -16.51
C ASP A 21 7.02 7.96 -16.16
N VAL A 22 6.67 7.89 -14.86
CA VAL A 22 5.30 7.60 -14.43
C VAL A 22 4.50 8.88 -14.19
N ASP A 23 3.18 8.83 -14.43
CA ASP A 23 2.30 9.92 -14.02
C ASP A 23 2.12 9.89 -12.49
N ALA A 24 2.90 10.72 -11.79
CA ALA A 24 2.90 10.80 -10.34
C ALA A 24 1.52 11.20 -9.78
N LEU A 25 0.81 12.12 -10.44
CA LEU A 25 -0.51 12.56 -10.00
C LEU A 25 -1.49 11.40 -10.08
N LYS A 26 -1.48 10.66 -11.19
CA LYS A 26 -2.34 9.49 -11.39
C LYS A 26 -2.01 8.37 -10.39
N LEU A 27 -0.74 8.03 -10.22
CA LEU A 27 -0.29 7.01 -9.28
C LEU A 27 -0.75 7.33 -7.85
N ILE A 28 -0.47 8.54 -7.36
CA ILE A 28 -0.86 8.95 -6.00
C ILE A 28 -2.38 9.03 -5.85
N ALA A 29 -3.09 9.58 -6.83
CA ALA A 29 -4.55 9.65 -6.80
C ALA A 29 -5.19 8.26 -6.81
N MET A 30 -4.65 7.31 -7.59
CA MET A 30 -5.09 5.92 -7.62
C MET A 30 -4.88 5.25 -6.27
N SER A 31 -3.68 5.37 -5.69
CA SER A 31 -3.36 4.86 -4.36
C SER A 31 -4.23 5.46 -3.24
N LEU A 32 -4.64 6.71 -3.36
CA LEU A 32 -5.52 7.35 -2.39
C LEU A 32 -6.94 6.74 -2.38
N VAL A 33 -7.43 6.30 -3.55
CA VAL A 33 -8.84 5.95 -3.74
C VAL A 33 -9.09 4.47 -3.99
N HIS A 34 -8.05 3.65 -4.10
CA HIS A 34 -8.19 2.23 -4.46
C HIS A 34 -9.16 1.46 -3.54
N ASP A 35 -9.06 1.68 -2.22
CA ASP A 35 -9.93 1.05 -1.23
C ASP A 35 -11.20 1.86 -0.90
N LEU A 36 -11.48 2.95 -1.62
CA LEU A 36 -12.68 3.75 -1.36
C LEU A 36 -14.00 2.95 -1.40
N PRO A 37 -14.16 1.90 -2.24
CA PRO A 37 -15.34 1.03 -2.19
C PRO A 37 -15.56 0.36 -0.83
N GLU A 38 -14.50 0.12 -0.05
CA GLU A 38 -14.56 -0.52 1.27
C GLU A 38 -15.29 0.30 2.32
N ALA A 39 -15.47 1.61 2.10
CA ALA A 39 -16.35 2.44 2.92
C ALA A 39 -17.82 1.94 2.91
N LYS A 40 -18.22 1.18 1.88
CA LYS A 40 -19.56 0.57 1.78
C LYS A 40 -19.54 -0.94 1.98
N THR A 41 -18.48 -1.63 1.55
CA THR A 41 -18.41 -3.10 1.59
C THR A 41 -17.77 -3.64 2.86
N GLY A 42 -17.01 -2.81 3.57
CA GLY A 42 -16.04 -3.23 4.59
C GLY A 42 -14.77 -3.81 3.95
N ASP A 43 -13.67 -3.78 4.71
CA ASP A 43 -12.44 -4.51 4.40
C ASP A 43 -12.66 -6.00 4.69
N LEU A 44 -12.78 -6.80 3.62
CA LEU A 44 -12.98 -8.24 3.75
C LEU A 44 -11.62 -8.92 3.98
N ASN A 45 -11.39 -9.34 5.21
CA ASN A 45 -10.22 -10.15 5.55
C ASN A 45 -10.28 -11.56 4.91
N TYR A 46 -9.19 -12.33 5.01
CA TYR A 46 -9.09 -13.67 4.40
C TYR A 46 -10.19 -14.66 4.84
N VAL A 47 -10.72 -14.52 6.05
CA VAL A 47 -11.83 -15.38 6.51
C VAL A 47 -13.13 -14.91 5.88
N GLN A 48 -13.41 -13.61 5.88
CA GLN A 48 -14.63 -13.04 5.28
C GLN A 48 -14.70 -13.29 3.77
N LYS A 49 -13.57 -13.20 3.05
CA LYS A 49 -13.47 -13.52 1.62
C LYS A 49 -13.90 -14.96 1.27
N LYS A 50 -13.98 -15.88 2.24
CA LYS A 50 -14.52 -17.24 2.02
C LYS A 50 -16.04 -17.33 2.02
N TYR A 51 -16.72 -16.38 2.65
CA TYR A 51 -18.17 -16.45 2.93
C TYR A 51 -18.95 -15.26 2.40
N VAL A 52 -18.26 -14.16 2.05
CA VAL A 52 -18.87 -12.90 1.63
C VAL A 52 -18.30 -12.52 0.26
N THR A 53 -19.20 -12.17 -0.66
CA THR A 53 -18.86 -11.57 -1.95
C THR A 53 -19.34 -10.14 -1.95
N ALA A 54 -18.41 -9.18 -1.98
CA ALA A 54 -18.73 -7.76 -2.10
C ALA A 54 -19.15 -7.42 -3.53
N ASP A 55 -20.18 -6.57 -3.68
CA ASP A 55 -20.52 -5.95 -4.96
C ASP A 55 -19.81 -4.60 -5.06
N GLU A 56 -18.51 -4.67 -5.35
CA GLU A 56 -17.63 -3.49 -5.46
C GLU A 56 -18.10 -2.55 -6.57
N ASN A 57 -18.56 -3.10 -7.69
CA ASN A 57 -19.11 -2.31 -8.79
C ASN A 57 -20.32 -1.47 -8.37
N LYS A 58 -21.21 -2.03 -7.54
CA LYS A 58 -22.32 -1.25 -6.96
C LYS A 58 -21.81 -0.20 -5.97
N ALA A 59 -20.82 -0.54 -5.14
CA ALA A 59 -20.23 0.43 -4.22
C ALA A 59 -19.61 1.63 -4.96
N VAL A 60 -18.81 1.37 -6.01
CA VAL A 60 -18.24 2.41 -6.88
C VAL A 60 -19.33 3.27 -7.49
N ARG A 61 -20.37 2.68 -8.11
CA ARG A 61 -21.48 3.44 -8.70
C ARG A 61 -22.20 4.31 -7.67
N ASP A 62 -22.46 3.79 -6.48
CA ASP A 62 -23.16 4.53 -5.42
C ASP A 62 -22.31 5.70 -4.88
N ILE A 63 -20.98 5.55 -4.84
CA ILE A 63 -20.03 6.59 -4.43
C ILE A 63 -19.93 7.69 -5.49
N THR A 64 -19.90 7.32 -6.78
CA THR A 64 -19.55 8.25 -7.86
C THR A 64 -20.74 8.94 -8.52
N ARG A 65 -21.95 8.36 -8.48
CA ARG A 65 -23.12 8.79 -9.29
C ARG A 65 -23.50 10.28 -9.21
N ASN A 66 -23.26 10.95 -8.08
CA ASN A 66 -23.68 12.34 -7.85
C ASN A 66 -22.50 13.32 -7.81
N LEU A 67 -21.29 12.87 -8.17
CA LEU A 67 -20.08 13.69 -8.16
C LEU A 67 -19.80 14.21 -9.58
N PRO A 68 -19.53 15.52 -9.76
CA PRO A 68 -19.12 16.07 -11.06
C PRO A 68 -17.87 15.40 -11.65
N PHE A 69 -17.02 14.82 -10.80
CA PHE A 69 -15.80 14.09 -11.17
C PHE A 69 -15.94 12.57 -10.97
N GLY A 70 -17.16 12.06 -10.81
CA GLY A 70 -17.42 10.66 -10.48
C GLY A 70 -16.83 9.66 -11.48
N THR A 71 -16.87 9.97 -12.78
CA THR A 71 -16.25 9.12 -13.83
C THR A 71 -14.75 8.99 -13.62
N LYS A 72 -14.03 10.10 -13.40
CA LYS A 72 -12.58 10.07 -13.17
C LYS A 72 -12.20 9.21 -11.96
N LEU A 73 -13.01 9.26 -10.91
CA LEU A 73 -12.81 8.45 -9.70
C LEU A 73 -13.07 6.96 -9.97
N ALA A 74 -14.13 6.63 -10.71
CA ALA A 74 -14.43 5.27 -11.13
C ALA A 74 -13.32 4.70 -12.03
N ASP A 75 -12.83 5.48 -13.00
CA ASP A 75 -11.77 5.08 -13.93
C ASP A 75 -10.46 4.73 -13.19
N LEU A 76 -10.10 5.50 -12.14
CA LEU A 76 -8.93 5.18 -11.32
C LEU A 76 -9.06 3.83 -10.59
N ILE A 77 -10.23 3.55 -10.02
CA ILE A 77 -10.51 2.29 -9.32
C ILE A 77 -10.54 1.12 -10.31
N GLU A 78 -11.19 1.30 -11.47
CA GLU A 78 -11.22 0.29 -12.52
C GLU A 78 -9.80 -0.02 -13.03
N GLU A 79 -8.99 1.01 -13.26
CA GLU A 79 -7.61 0.83 -13.71
C GLU A 79 -6.74 0.13 -12.66
N PHE A 80 -6.88 0.50 -11.39
CA PHE A 80 -6.23 -0.20 -10.28
C PHE A 80 -6.59 -1.69 -10.31
N ASN A 81 -7.89 -2.00 -10.37
CA ASN A 81 -8.39 -3.38 -10.41
C ASN A 81 -7.92 -4.15 -11.65
N ALA A 82 -7.78 -3.47 -12.80
CA ALA A 82 -7.29 -4.08 -14.04
C ALA A 82 -5.79 -4.42 -14.01
N CYS A 83 -4.99 -3.67 -13.25
CA CYS A 83 -3.56 -3.91 -13.02
C CYS A 83 -2.72 -4.05 -14.32
N ARG A 84 -2.95 -3.16 -15.30
CA ARG A 84 -2.31 -3.22 -16.64
C ARG A 84 -1.26 -2.15 -16.87
N SER A 85 -1.54 -0.92 -16.45
CA SER A 85 -0.64 0.23 -16.56
C SER A 85 0.55 0.11 -15.60
N ILE A 86 1.61 0.90 -15.83
CA ILE A 86 2.72 0.94 -14.88
C ILE A 86 2.28 1.56 -13.56
N GLU A 87 1.42 2.59 -13.58
CA GLU A 87 0.87 3.24 -12.40
C GLU A 87 0.04 2.27 -11.56
N SER A 88 -0.84 1.47 -12.17
CA SER A 88 -1.62 0.46 -11.42
C SER A 88 -0.73 -0.60 -10.78
N LYS A 89 0.31 -1.08 -11.48
CA LYS A 89 1.25 -2.06 -10.90
C LYS A 89 2.04 -1.47 -9.74
N LEU A 90 2.48 -0.21 -9.84
CA LEU A 90 3.15 0.50 -8.76
C LEU A 90 2.21 0.76 -7.58
N ALA A 91 0.94 1.09 -7.83
CA ALA A 91 -0.06 1.26 -6.78
C ALA A 91 -0.34 -0.06 -6.04
N HIS A 92 -0.42 -1.19 -6.75
CA HIS A 92 -0.51 -2.53 -6.15
C HIS A 92 0.73 -2.86 -5.33
N ASP A 93 1.92 -2.54 -5.83
CA ASP A 93 3.15 -2.73 -5.07
C ASP A 93 3.18 -1.83 -3.81
N ALA A 94 2.72 -0.59 -3.89
CA ALA A 94 2.61 0.31 -2.75
C ALA A 94 1.66 -0.23 -1.68
N ASP A 95 0.51 -0.80 -2.08
CA ASP A 95 -0.43 -1.49 -1.20
C ASP A 95 0.24 -2.69 -0.48
N GLN A 96 0.96 -3.52 -1.23
CA GLN A 96 1.69 -4.65 -0.63
C GLN A 96 2.84 -4.20 0.26
N LEU A 97 3.55 -3.12 -0.09
CA LEU A 97 4.64 -2.56 0.72
C LEU A 97 4.12 -2.00 2.05
N ALA A 98 2.95 -1.38 2.09
CA ALA A 98 2.32 -0.94 3.33
C ALA A 98 2.09 -2.12 4.28
N LEU A 99 1.51 -3.22 3.77
CA LEU A 99 1.34 -4.45 4.55
C LEU A 99 2.69 -5.06 4.99
N ILE A 100 3.71 -5.02 4.13
CA ILE A 100 5.05 -5.54 4.46
C ILE A 100 5.68 -4.73 5.59
N LEU A 101 5.53 -3.39 5.61
CA LEU A 101 6.02 -2.54 6.69
C LEU A 101 5.38 -2.89 8.03
N ASP A 102 4.06 -3.09 8.07
CA ASP A 102 3.34 -3.50 9.28
C ASP A 102 3.83 -4.87 9.79
N LEU A 103 3.91 -5.85 8.88
CA LEU A 103 4.38 -7.19 9.21
C LEU A 103 5.83 -7.21 9.66
N LYS A 104 6.70 -6.42 9.03
CA LYS A 104 8.11 -6.28 9.38
C LYS A 104 8.25 -5.66 10.77
N SER A 105 7.52 -4.58 11.04
CA SER A 105 7.54 -3.90 12.35
C SER A 105 7.12 -4.86 13.48
N LEU A 106 6.05 -5.64 13.28
CA LEU A 106 5.65 -6.67 14.24
C LEU A 106 6.71 -7.77 14.39
N SER A 107 7.32 -8.20 13.29
CA SER A 107 8.38 -9.21 13.32
C SER A 107 9.59 -8.75 14.12
N ASP A 108 10.00 -7.48 13.98
CA ASP A 108 11.16 -6.93 14.67
C ASP A 108 10.94 -6.81 16.17
N ILE A 109 9.71 -6.50 16.59
CA ILE A 109 9.31 -6.48 18.00
C ILE A 109 9.26 -7.90 18.60
N GLY A 110 9.35 -8.94 17.77
CA GLY A 110 9.47 -10.34 18.19
C GLY A 110 8.20 -11.17 18.02
N PHE A 111 7.18 -10.66 17.32
CA PHE A 111 5.99 -11.46 16.99
C PHE A 111 6.30 -12.51 15.92
N ASP A 112 5.87 -13.75 16.15
CA ASP A 112 6.04 -14.86 15.20
C ASP A 112 5.06 -14.92 14.01
N PRO A 113 3.76 -14.56 14.14
CA PRO A 113 2.81 -14.69 13.04
C PRO A 113 3.24 -14.04 11.70
N PRO A 114 3.88 -12.85 11.67
CA PRO A 114 4.36 -12.23 10.43
C PRO A 114 5.28 -13.12 9.58
N LYS A 115 6.09 -13.98 10.20
CA LYS A 115 7.01 -14.91 9.49
C LYS A 115 6.28 -15.83 8.52
N LYS A 116 5.00 -16.14 8.78
CA LYS A 116 4.16 -16.94 7.89
C LYS A 116 3.65 -16.15 6.70
N TRP A 117 3.43 -14.84 6.85
CA TRP A 117 2.76 -14.00 5.86
C TRP A 117 3.72 -13.23 4.95
N LEU A 118 4.84 -12.76 5.50
CA LEU A 118 5.87 -12.01 4.76
C LEU A 118 6.29 -12.69 3.43
N PRO A 119 6.59 -14.01 3.39
CA PRO A 119 6.95 -14.66 2.14
C PRO A 119 5.84 -14.65 1.07
N PHE A 120 4.56 -14.56 1.46
CA PHE A 120 3.45 -14.44 0.51
C PHE A 120 3.28 -13.00 0.03
N ALA A 121 3.39 -12.02 0.93
CA ALA A 121 3.33 -10.60 0.57
C ALA A 121 4.46 -10.22 -0.39
N LEU A 122 5.71 -10.61 -0.10
CA LEU A 122 6.88 -10.34 -0.96
C LEU A 122 6.72 -10.89 -2.38
N ARG A 123 6.08 -12.05 -2.54
CA ARG A 123 5.86 -12.68 -3.86
C ARG A 123 4.81 -11.97 -4.73
N ARG A 124 3.99 -11.10 -4.14
CA ARG A 124 2.97 -10.34 -4.88
C ARG A 124 3.53 -9.11 -5.57
N LEU A 125 4.72 -8.65 -5.17
CA LEU A 125 5.36 -7.49 -5.76
C LEU A 125 5.71 -7.74 -7.23
N GLN A 126 5.25 -6.84 -8.10
CA GLN A 126 5.26 -7.00 -9.54
C GLN A 126 6.40 -6.22 -10.20
N THR A 127 6.70 -5.03 -9.71
CA THR A 127 7.69 -4.12 -10.31
C THR A 127 9.09 -4.35 -9.73
N LYS A 128 10.11 -3.90 -10.47
CA LYS A 128 11.49 -3.91 -9.97
C LYS A 128 11.63 -2.95 -8.77
N THR A 129 10.97 -1.79 -8.84
CA THR A 129 10.90 -0.75 -7.82
C THR A 129 10.36 -1.32 -6.51
N GLY A 130 9.18 -1.95 -6.55
CA GLY A 130 8.54 -2.55 -5.39
C GLY A 130 9.40 -3.62 -4.74
N ARG A 131 9.99 -4.54 -5.54
CA ARG A 131 10.93 -5.55 -5.02
C ARG A 131 12.17 -4.94 -4.38
N THR A 132 12.74 -3.91 -4.99
CA THR A 132 13.94 -3.24 -4.45
C THR A 132 13.66 -2.54 -3.12
N LEU A 133 12.51 -1.86 -3.01
CA LEU A 133 12.07 -1.24 -1.76
C LEU A 133 11.81 -2.30 -0.68
N ALA A 134 11.15 -3.40 -1.02
CA ALA A 134 10.90 -4.49 -0.09
C ALA A 134 12.20 -5.13 0.43
N ASP A 135 13.19 -5.35 -0.44
CA ASP A 135 14.50 -5.87 -0.03
C ASP A 135 15.20 -4.94 0.96
N SER A 136 15.10 -3.62 0.76
CA SER A 136 15.60 -2.62 1.71
C SER A 136 14.85 -2.68 3.05
N ILE A 137 13.51 -2.67 3.01
CA ILE A 137 12.67 -2.77 4.22
C ILE A 137 13.02 -4.03 5.02
N MET A 138 13.20 -5.17 4.36
CA MET A 138 13.50 -6.43 5.04
C MET A 138 14.89 -6.46 5.69
N ARG A 139 15.82 -5.59 5.28
CA ARG A 139 17.18 -5.48 5.83
C ARG A 139 17.34 -4.39 6.88
N THR A 140 16.34 -3.53 7.04
CA THR A 140 16.36 -2.42 8.01
C THR A 140 15.49 -2.77 9.20
N GLU A 141 16.00 -2.57 10.42
CA GLU A 141 15.22 -2.72 11.65
C GLU A 141 14.29 -1.50 11.84
N TRP A 142 13.07 -1.73 12.35
CA TRP A 142 12.04 -0.68 12.50
C TRP A 142 12.50 0.55 13.31
N ASP A 143 13.44 0.36 14.23
CA ASP A 143 13.94 1.36 15.16
C ASP A 143 15.32 1.94 14.76
N ALA A 144 15.94 1.41 13.70
CA ALA A 144 17.28 1.83 13.25
C ALA A 144 17.41 3.36 13.06
N TRP A 145 16.36 4.04 12.60
CA TRP A 145 16.42 5.48 12.30
C TRP A 145 16.58 6.37 13.53
N TRP A 146 16.13 5.93 14.71
CA TRP A 146 16.20 6.71 15.95
C TRP A 146 17.05 6.05 17.02
N LEU A 147 17.03 4.72 17.13
CA LEU A 147 17.70 3.99 18.21
C LEU A 147 19.21 4.19 18.20
N GLU A 148 19.82 4.19 17.01
CA GLU A 148 21.25 4.47 16.82
C GLU A 148 21.67 5.81 17.46
N ASN A 149 20.77 6.82 17.44
CA ASN A 149 21.04 8.14 18.00
C ASN A 149 21.08 8.16 19.53
N TYR A 150 20.48 7.17 20.19
CA TYR A 150 20.36 7.13 21.65
C TYR A 150 21.17 6.01 22.31
N ILE A 151 21.31 4.85 21.65
CA ILE A 151 22.02 3.69 22.19
C ILE A 151 23.45 3.60 21.64
N ASP A 152 23.63 3.77 20.33
CA ASP A 152 24.94 3.58 19.69
C ASP A 152 25.77 4.87 19.58
N SER A 153 25.16 6.04 19.79
CA SER A 153 25.81 7.36 19.77
C SER A 153 25.30 8.29 20.88
N PRO A 154 25.56 8.00 22.17
CA PRO A 154 24.97 8.71 23.31
C PRO A 154 25.33 10.21 23.46
N ASN A 155 26.10 10.80 22.53
CA ASN A 155 26.65 12.15 22.66
C ASN A 155 26.36 13.13 21.49
N LYS A 156 25.46 12.81 20.55
CA LYS A 156 24.98 13.84 19.61
C LYS A 156 23.81 14.61 20.23
N LYS A 157 24.14 15.54 21.13
CA LYS A 157 23.25 16.65 21.48
C LYS A 157 23.39 17.72 20.40
N GLU A 158 22.30 18.03 19.70
CA GLU A 158 22.16 19.33 19.01
C GLU A 158 21.92 20.46 20.02
#